data_AF-A0A257NIN7-F1
#
_entry.id   AF-A0A257NIN7-F1
#
_cell.length_a   1.000
_cell.length_b   1.000
_cell.length_c   1.000
_cell.angle_alpha   90.00
_cell.angle_beta   90.00
_cell.angle_gamma   90.00
#
_symmetry.space_group_name_H-M   'P 1'
#
loop_
_entity.id
_entity.type
_entity.pdbx_description
1 polymer ?
#
loop_
_entity_poly.entity_id
_entity_poly.type
_entity_poly.pdbx_seq_one_letter_code
_entity_poly.pdbx_strand_id
1 'polypeptide(L)'
;MINPALLDACFQSVIVHPQVQKAGAGGLMLPVGVRRLRNYHSTRNAHYCLTRVTSSLSGECEADLEILDQAGTVLLAVEGLQLSAGVSEHEQANRVLNERLFTIEWEPRELPEVSQIEPGSWLLLSATDGDPLTTRLGEALNSDGAQCVTAPLPLGQLDSQDSATLRSLLSGKAPGESNGHGLLKGLTGVVVVTAPPADDTDELRRGRDYVSQLVGIARELAELPGEVPRLFLVTRNAATVRDDELANLEQAGLRGLMRVIDSEYPHLSATQIDVDEHTDAAQLSRQLSSGSEEDETAWRSGDWHTAPLRSGPLRPAERLTTIVDHERDGMRLQVRTPGDLESLEFIAVGRVAPGAGEIEVEVTASSVNFADVL
;
A
#
# COMPACT_ATOMS: atom_id res chain seq x y z
N MET A 1 -17.82 43.71 28.01
CA MET A 1 -18.10 42.53 27.16
C MET A 1 -16.78 42.12 26.53
N ILE A 2 -16.35 40.89 26.72
CA ILE A 2 -15.12 40.35 26.11
C ILE A 2 -15.52 39.72 24.77
N ASN A 3 -14.76 39.98 23.71
CA ASN A 3 -15.00 39.35 22.42
C ASN A 3 -14.50 37.89 22.47
N PRO A 4 -15.37 36.87 22.27
CA PRO A 4 -14.95 35.48 22.30
C PRO A 4 -13.84 35.13 21.30
N ALA A 5 -13.84 35.73 20.11
CA ALA A 5 -12.82 35.49 19.10
C ALA A 5 -11.44 36.02 19.52
N LEU A 6 -11.40 37.16 20.22
CA LEU A 6 -10.15 37.68 20.80
C LEU A 6 -9.63 36.73 21.89
N LEU A 7 -10.51 36.23 22.74
CA LEU A 7 -10.15 35.32 23.82
C LEU A 7 -9.63 33.98 23.28
N ASP A 8 -10.29 33.43 22.25
CA ASP A 8 -9.85 32.21 21.57
C ASP A 8 -8.49 32.40 20.90
N ALA A 9 -8.26 33.53 20.21
CA ALA A 9 -6.93 33.85 19.66
C ALA A 9 -5.84 33.91 20.75
N CYS A 10 -6.16 34.39 21.95
CA CYS A 10 -5.25 34.36 23.09
C CYS A 10 -5.02 32.92 23.59
N PHE A 11 -6.03 32.05 23.61
CA PHE A 11 -5.85 30.64 23.98
C PHE A 11 -4.97 29.90 22.96
N GLN A 12 -5.10 30.20 21.67
CA GLN A 12 -4.26 29.65 20.61
C GLN A 12 -2.77 30.03 20.79
N SER A 13 -2.45 31.17 21.44
CA SER A 13 -1.06 31.53 21.74
C SER A 13 -0.39 30.61 22.77
N VAL A 14 -1.17 29.80 23.50
CA VAL A 14 -0.62 28.77 24.39
C VAL A 14 -0.14 27.54 23.61
N ILE A 15 -0.85 27.19 22.52
CA ILE A 15 -0.58 25.98 21.72
C ILE A 15 0.79 26.05 21.01
N VAL A 16 1.26 27.25 20.67
CA VAL A 16 2.56 27.43 20.00
C VAL A 16 3.77 27.21 20.94
N HIS A 17 3.55 27.10 22.25
CA HIS A 17 4.65 26.92 23.20
C HIS A 17 5.23 25.49 23.10
N PRO A 18 6.56 25.30 22.99
CA PRO A 18 7.16 23.98 22.72
C PRO A 18 6.84 22.89 23.77
N GLN A 19 6.66 23.27 25.03
CA GLN A 19 6.26 22.32 26.08
C GLN A 19 4.83 21.81 25.86
N VAL A 20 3.93 22.66 25.38
CA VAL A 20 2.52 22.31 25.11
C VAL A 20 2.42 21.45 23.86
N GLN A 21 3.22 21.72 22.83
CA GLN A 21 3.31 20.87 21.64
C GLN A 21 3.80 19.45 21.99
N LYS A 22 4.77 19.34 22.90
CA LYS A 22 5.23 18.05 23.42
C LYS A 22 4.16 17.34 24.25
N ALA A 23 3.49 18.07 25.14
CA ALA A 23 2.39 17.54 25.95
C ALA A 23 1.22 16.99 25.12
N GLY A 24 0.88 17.68 24.02
CA GLY A 24 -0.16 17.23 23.10
C GLY A 24 0.26 16.12 22.14
N ALA A 25 1.54 15.72 22.10
CA ALA A 25 2.07 14.69 21.20
C ALA A 25 1.67 14.88 19.72
N GLY A 26 1.57 16.13 19.25
CA GLY A 26 1.11 16.46 17.90
C GLY A 26 -0.42 16.38 17.69
N GLY A 27 -1.19 16.06 18.73
CA GLY A 27 -2.64 16.09 18.77
C GLY A 27 -3.22 17.47 19.11
N LEU A 28 -4.53 17.60 18.93
CA LEU A 28 -5.27 18.83 19.21
C LEU A 28 -5.47 19.00 20.72
N MET A 29 -4.93 20.08 21.29
CA MET A 29 -5.20 20.50 22.67
C MET A 29 -6.39 21.46 22.69
N LEU A 30 -7.41 21.14 23.47
CA LEU A 30 -8.63 21.94 23.58
C LEU A 30 -8.73 22.61 24.96
N PRO A 31 -9.20 23.87 25.04
CA PRO A 31 -9.47 24.52 26.31
C PRO A 31 -10.69 23.86 26.98
N VAL A 32 -10.48 23.27 28.15
CA VAL A 32 -11.52 22.55 28.91
C VAL A 32 -12.03 23.35 30.11
N GLY A 33 -11.28 24.36 30.56
CA GLY A 33 -11.66 25.16 31.71
C GLY A 33 -10.76 26.36 31.95
N VAL A 34 -11.25 27.32 32.73
CA VAL A 34 -10.48 28.46 33.25
C VAL A 34 -10.78 28.60 34.72
N ARG A 35 -9.76 28.57 35.57
CA ARG A 35 -9.91 28.69 37.02
C ARG A 35 -10.41 30.08 37.41
N ARG A 36 -9.87 31.13 36.78
CA ARG A 36 -10.27 32.51 37.05
C ARG A 36 -10.12 33.42 35.84
N LEU A 37 -11.10 34.29 35.67
CA LEU A 37 -11.07 35.33 34.65
C LEU A 37 -11.37 36.69 35.30
N ARG A 38 -10.46 37.66 35.13
CA ARG A 38 -10.56 39.00 35.74
C ARG A 38 -10.40 40.09 34.69
N ASN A 39 -11.50 40.78 34.42
CA ASN A 39 -11.50 41.91 33.50
C ASN A 39 -11.27 43.22 34.24
N TYR A 40 -10.20 43.95 33.90
CA TYR A 40 -9.86 45.24 34.52
C TYR A 40 -10.34 46.42 33.68
N HIS A 41 -10.24 46.32 32.35
CA HIS A 41 -10.50 47.42 31.42
C HIS A 41 -11.19 46.96 30.13
N SER A 42 -11.54 47.89 29.25
CA SER A 42 -12.04 47.51 27.92
C SER A 42 -10.96 46.80 27.10
N THR A 43 -11.27 45.63 26.55
CA THR A 43 -10.34 44.87 25.69
C THR A 43 -10.33 45.36 24.23
N ARG A 44 -11.01 46.48 23.90
CA ARG A 44 -11.04 47.03 22.53
C ARG A 44 -9.65 47.38 21.99
N ASN A 45 -8.74 47.80 22.88
CA ASN A 45 -7.39 48.22 22.52
C ASN A 45 -6.33 47.14 22.82
N ALA A 46 -6.75 45.88 23.03
CA ALA A 46 -5.82 44.78 23.22
C ALA A 46 -4.86 44.66 22.04
N HIS A 47 -3.56 44.58 22.33
CA HIS A 47 -2.48 44.50 21.34
C HIS A 47 -1.59 43.26 21.54
N TYR A 48 -1.38 42.85 22.79
CA TYR A 48 -0.49 41.73 23.11
C TYR A 48 -1.18 40.73 24.03
N CYS A 49 -0.78 39.46 23.91
CA CYS A 49 -1.11 38.39 24.84
C CYS A 49 0.20 37.83 25.39
N LEU A 50 0.39 37.93 26.70
CA LEU A 50 1.51 37.33 27.40
C LEU A 50 1.06 36.00 27.99
N THR A 51 1.59 34.91 27.46
CA THR A 51 1.31 33.56 27.94
C THR A 51 2.42 33.07 28.87
N ARG A 52 2.04 32.44 29.98
CA ARG A 52 2.94 31.70 30.87
C ARG A 52 2.40 30.29 31.07
N VAL A 53 3.12 29.28 30.58
CA VAL A 53 2.82 27.88 30.88
C VAL A 53 3.22 27.59 32.32
N THR A 54 2.27 27.13 33.13
CA THR A 54 2.45 26.86 34.56
C THR A 54 2.62 25.37 34.84
N SER A 55 1.99 24.52 34.03
CA SER A 55 2.12 23.06 34.09
C SER A 55 2.06 22.44 32.71
N SER A 56 2.78 21.33 32.50
CA SER A 56 2.82 20.58 31.26
C SER A 56 3.02 19.10 31.58
N LEU A 57 1.96 18.31 31.45
CA LEU A 57 1.93 16.86 31.61
C LEU A 57 1.52 16.21 30.28
N SER A 58 1.65 14.87 30.17
CA SER A 58 1.16 14.17 28.98
C SER A 58 -0.35 14.39 28.85
N GLY A 59 -0.81 14.90 27.71
CA GLY A 59 -2.22 15.15 27.43
C GLY A 59 -2.87 16.31 28.20
N GLU A 60 -2.14 17.01 29.08
CA GLU A 60 -2.69 18.09 29.91
C GLU A 60 -1.71 19.26 30.05
N CYS A 61 -2.22 20.48 29.98
CA CYS A 61 -1.43 21.69 30.20
C CYS A 61 -2.23 22.74 30.93
N GLU A 62 -1.56 23.52 31.77
CA GLU A 62 -2.12 24.69 32.42
C GLU A 62 -1.29 25.94 32.07
N ALA A 63 -1.97 27.05 31.81
CA ALA A 63 -1.32 28.33 31.51
C ALA A 63 -2.08 29.53 32.08
N ASP A 64 -1.33 30.59 32.36
CA ASP A 64 -1.85 31.91 32.70
C ASP A 64 -1.65 32.86 31.51
N LEU A 65 -2.61 33.75 31.27
CA LEU A 65 -2.57 34.74 30.19
C LEU A 65 -2.86 36.14 30.71
N GLU A 66 -2.06 37.11 30.26
CA GLU A 66 -2.31 38.54 30.44
C GLU A 66 -2.50 39.20 29.09
N ILE A 67 -3.65 39.86 28.90
CA ILE A 67 -3.99 40.57 27.67
C ILE A 67 -3.72 42.05 27.91
N LEU A 68 -2.86 42.62 27.08
CA LEU A 68 -2.22 43.92 27.29
C LEU A 68 -2.61 44.90 26.19
N ASP A 69 -2.67 46.19 26.52
CA ASP A 69 -2.69 47.26 25.51
C ASP A 69 -1.27 47.55 24.94
N GLN A 70 -1.19 48.52 24.03
CA GLN A 70 0.08 48.94 23.42
C GLN A 70 1.10 49.48 24.43
N ALA A 71 0.65 50.02 25.57
CA ALA A 71 1.51 50.54 26.62
C ALA A 71 1.96 49.47 27.63
N GLY A 72 1.48 48.23 27.49
CA GLY A 72 1.75 47.12 28.41
C GLY A 72 0.83 47.09 29.64
N THR A 73 -0.28 47.84 29.63
CA THR A 73 -1.26 47.79 30.72
C THR A 73 -2.11 46.53 30.61
N VAL A 74 -2.30 45.80 31.71
CA VAL A 74 -3.16 44.61 31.77
C VAL A 74 -4.64 45.03 31.66
N LEU A 75 -5.29 44.56 30.58
CA LEU A 75 -6.71 44.76 30.32
C LEU A 75 -7.54 43.62 30.89
N LEU A 76 -7.06 42.38 30.74
CA LEU A 76 -7.73 41.14 31.15
C LEU A 76 -6.68 40.11 31.60
N ALA A 77 -6.94 39.43 32.72
CA ALA A 77 -6.13 38.31 33.19
C ALA A 77 -6.95 37.01 33.19
N VAL A 78 -6.34 35.94 32.70
CA VAL A 78 -6.84 34.56 32.71
C VAL A 78 -5.86 33.75 33.54
N GLU A 79 -6.29 33.28 34.71
CA GLU A 79 -5.46 32.46 35.60
C GLU A 79 -5.97 31.02 35.53
N GLY A 80 -5.09 30.05 35.26
CA GLY A 80 -5.40 28.63 35.18
C GLY A 80 -6.28 28.24 34.01
N LEU A 81 -5.91 28.64 32.79
CA LEU A 81 -6.45 28.03 31.57
C LEU A 81 -5.98 26.58 31.52
N GLN A 82 -6.94 25.66 31.47
CA GLN A 82 -6.71 24.23 31.37
C GLN A 82 -6.91 23.79 29.92
N LEU A 83 -5.90 23.14 29.36
CA LEU A 83 -5.90 22.54 28.04
C LEU A 83 -5.76 21.02 28.21
N SER A 84 -6.61 20.26 27.54
CA SER A 84 -6.56 18.80 27.54
C SER A 84 -6.56 18.28 26.11
N ALA A 85 -5.81 17.20 25.87
CA ALA A 85 -5.92 16.43 24.65
C ALA A 85 -7.29 15.75 24.65
N GLY A 86 -8.20 16.18 23.77
CA GLY A 86 -9.55 15.62 23.67
C GLY A 86 -9.60 14.21 23.06
N VAL A 87 -8.45 13.54 22.96
CA VAL A 87 -8.27 12.24 22.34
C VAL A 87 -7.46 11.41 23.34
N SER A 88 -8.00 10.26 23.73
CA SER A 88 -7.28 9.33 24.61
C SER A 88 -5.98 8.84 23.93
N GLU A 89 -4.97 8.45 24.72
CA GLU A 89 -3.74 7.85 24.18
C GLU A 89 -4.05 6.64 23.26
N HIS A 90 -5.12 5.90 23.58
CA HIS A 90 -5.59 4.77 22.77
C HIS A 90 -6.14 5.20 21.40
N GLU A 91 -6.99 6.23 21.35
CA GLU A 91 -7.51 6.77 20.08
C GLU A 91 -6.39 7.38 19.23
N GLN A 92 -5.41 8.03 19.87
CA GLN A 92 -4.23 8.54 19.16
C GLN A 92 -3.41 7.39 18.57
N ALA A 93 -3.15 6.33 19.34
CA ALA A 93 -2.45 5.14 18.85
C ALA A 93 -3.19 4.47 17.68
N ASN A 94 -4.52 4.33 17.76
CA ASN A 94 -5.35 3.78 16.69
C ASN A 94 -5.31 4.66 15.42
N ARG A 95 -5.35 5.99 15.58
CA ARG A 95 -5.21 6.92 14.46
C ARG A 95 -3.86 6.75 13.78
N VAL A 96 -2.77 6.76 14.55
CA VAL A 96 -1.41 6.60 14.02
C VAL A 96 -1.26 5.26 13.32
N LEU A 97 -1.81 4.18 13.89
CA LEU A 97 -1.82 2.87 13.24
C LEU A 97 -2.52 2.95 11.88
N ASN A 98 -3.76 3.45 11.83
CA ASN A 98 -4.55 3.55 10.61
C ASN A 98 -3.89 4.42 9.52
N GLU A 99 -3.19 5.49 9.90
CA GLU A 99 -2.43 6.35 8.98
C GLU A 99 -1.13 5.70 8.45
N ARG A 100 -0.67 4.61 9.08
CA ARG A 100 0.59 3.91 8.74
C ARG A 100 0.37 2.61 8.00
N LEU A 101 -0.87 2.11 7.96
CA LEU A 101 -1.22 0.90 7.22
C LEU A 101 -1.44 1.23 5.74
N PHE A 102 -0.78 0.44 4.89
CA PHE A 102 -0.95 0.47 3.45
C PHE A 102 -1.21 -0.94 2.95
N THR A 103 -2.02 -1.03 1.90
CA THR A 103 -2.32 -2.28 1.22
C THR A 103 -2.23 -2.08 -0.29
N ILE A 104 -2.04 -3.17 -1.01
CA ILE A 104 -2.20 -3.19 -2.46
C ILE A 104 -3.62 -3.63 -2.76
N GLU A 105 -4.34 -2.82 -3.53
CA GLU A 105 -5.68 -3.17 -3.99
C GLU A 105 -5.65 -3.31 -5.51
N TRP A 106 -5.97 -4.52 -5.99
CA TRP A 106 -6.15 -4.76 -7.41
C TRP A 106 -7.48 -4.17 -7.86
N GLU A 107 -7.43 -3.27 -8.83
CA GLU A 107 -8.64 -2.64 -9.37
C GLU A 107 -8.72 -2.83 -10.89
N PRO A 108 -9.90 -3.18 -11.41
CA PRO A 108 -10.10 -3.26 -12.84
C PRO A 108 -9.97 -1.86 -13.46
N ARG A 109 -9.23 -1.77 -14.56
CA ARG A 109 -9.05 -0.56 -15.35
C ARG A 109 -9.12 -0.89 -16.84
N GLU A 110 -9.33 0.15 -17.64
CA GLU A 110 -9.21 0.04 -19.08
C GLU A 110 -7.74 0.27 -19.49
N LEU A 111 -7.23 -0.61 -20.35
CA LEU A 111 -5.91 -0.44 -20.93
C LEU A 111 -5.91 0.84 -21.79
N PRO A 112 -4.92 1.74 -21.63
CA PRO A 112 -4.84 2.96 -22.44
C PRO A 112 -4.86 2.65 -23.95
N GLU A 113 -5.63 3.42 -24.71
CA GLU A 113 -5.67 3.27 -26.16
C GLU A 113 -4.35 3.69 -26.80
N VAL A 114 -3.81 2.82 -27.65
CA VAL A 114 -2.57 3.09 -28.39
C VAL A 114 -2.89 4.01 -29.56
N SER A 115 -2.42 5.26 -29.49
CA SER A 115 -2.69 6.24 -30.56
C SER A 115 -1.90 5.93 -31.84
N GLN A 116 -0.70 5.35 -31.73
CA GLN A 116 0.15 4.91 -32.84
C GLN A 116 0.99 3.71 -32.38
N ILE A 117 0.85 2.55 -33.04
CA ILE A 117 1.73 1.39 -32.84
C ILE A 117 2.92 1.57 -33.79
N GLU A 118 4.07 1.98 -33.27
CA GLU A 118 5.31 1.92 -34.04
C GLU A 118 5.79 0.46 -34.11
N PRO A 119 6.23 -0.05 -35.29
CA PRO A 119 6.79 -1.38 -35.41
C PRO A 119 8.02 -1.56 -34.51
N GLY A 120 7.84 -2.23 -33.37
CA GLY A 120 8.90 -2.49 -32.40
C GLY A 120 9.68 -3.78 -32.67
N SER A 121 10.82 -3.94 -31.98
CA SER A 121 11.64 -5.15 -31.99
C SER A 121 11.60 -5.80 -30.61
N TRP A 122 11.16 -7.05 -30.52
CA TRP A 122 10.90 -7.76 -29.27
C TRP A 122 11.72 -9.04 -29.16
N LEU A 123 12.24 -9.31 -27.96
CA LEU A 123 12.86 -10.58 -27.60
C LEU A 123 11.99 -11.27 -26.55
N LEU A 124 11.46 -12.45 -26.87
CA LEU A 124 10.73 -13.30 -25.93
C LEU A 124 11.68 -14.39 -25.40
N LEU A 125 11.90 -14.40 -24.09
CA LEU A 125 12.68 -15.41 -23.39
C LEU A 125 11.71 -16.38 -22.71
N SER A 126 11.68 -17.62 -23.20
CA SER A 126 10.83 -18.66 -22.64
C SER A 126 11.58 -19.53 -21.65
N ALA A 127 11.01 -19.74 -20.46
CA ALA A 127 11.53 -20.71 -19.49
C ALA A 127 11.40 -22.17 -19.96
N THR A 128 10.57 -22.46 -20.97
CA THR A 128 10.34 -23.81 -21.48
C THR A 128 10.19 -23.79 -23.00
N ASP A 129 10.82 -24.75 -23.67
CA ASP A 129 10.70 -24.88 -25.12
C ASP A 129 9.25 -25.24 -25.52
N GLY A 130 8.72 -24.57 -26.54
CA GLY A 130 7.36 -24.79 -27.03
C GLY A 130 6.21 -24.34 -26.11
N ASP A 131 6.44 -23.40 -25.18
CA ASP A 131 5.35 -22.83 -24.38
C ASP A 131 4.26 -22.18 -25.29
N PRO A 132 2.97 -22.60 -25.18
CA PRO A 132 1.91 -22.11 -26.04
C PRO A 132 1.61 -20.62 -25.90
N LEU A 133 1.80 -20.04 -24.70
CA LEU A 133 1.58 -18.61 -24.49
C LEU A 133 2.66 -17.80 -25.21
N THR A 134 3.92 -18.16 -25.03
CA THR A 134 5.06 -17.49 -25.67
C THR A 134 4.97 -17.57 -27.20
N THR A 135 4.57 -18.73 -27.73
CA THR A 135 4.38 -18.93 -29.18
C THR A 135 3.29 -18.00 -29.72
N ARG A 136 2.09 -18.02 -29.11
CA ARG A 136 0.98 -17.16 -29.53
C ARG A 136 1.27 -15.67 -29.35
N LEU A 137 2.05 -15.30 -28.34
CA LEU A 137 2.48 -13.92 -28.13
C LEU A 137 3.42 -13.45 -29.24
N GLY A 138 4.37 -14.28 -29.65
CA GLY A 138 5.23 -13.98 -30.80
C GLY A 138 4.44 -13.84 -32.09
N GLU A 139 3.45 -14.70 -32.33
CA GLU A 139 2.54 -14.60 -33.48
C GLU A 139 1.69 -13.32 -33.46
N ALA A 140 1.16 -12.94 -32.30
CA ALA A 140 0.39 -11.71 -32.12
C ALA A 140 1.24 -10.47 -32.40
N LEU A 141 2.44 -10.38 -31.81
CA LEU A 141 3.38 -9.27 -32.04
C LEU A 141 3.77 -9.15 -33.51
N ASN A 142 4.06 -10.27 -34.19
CA ASN A 142 4.37 -10.28 -35.62
C ASN A 142 3.16 -9.86 -36.48
N SER A 143 1.95 -10.26 -36.09
CA SER A 143 0.70 -9.87 -36.77
C SER A 143 0.41 -8.37 -36.62
N ASP A 144 0.81 -7.78 -35.51
CA ASP A 144 0.75 -6.33 -35.24
C ASP A 144 1.88 -5.55 -35.95
N GLY A 145 2.72 -6.23 -36.74
CA GLY A 145 3.78 -5.64 -37.56
C GLY A 145 5.12 -5.48 -36.86
N ALA A 146 5.26 -5.94 -35.61
CA ALA A 146 6.51 -5.92 -34.88
C ALA A 146 7.46 -7.06 -35.34
N GLN A 147 8.76 -6.93 -35.06
CA GLN A 147 9.72 -8.02 -35.25
C GLN A 147 9.91 -8.75 -33.93
N CYS A 148 9.53 -10.02 -33.87
CA CYS A 148 9.66 -10.82 -32.65
C CYS A 148 10.64 -11.98 -32.82
N VAL A 149 11.62 -12.09 -31.92
CA VAL A 149 12.51 -13.25 -31.80
C VAL A 149 12.20 -13.97 -30.50
N THR A 150 11.95 -15.27 -30.57
CA THR A 150 11.76 -16.13 -29.39
C THR A 150 12.99 -16.99 -29.19
N ALA A 151 13.50 -17.05 -27.96
CA ALA A 151 14.60 -17.93 -27.59
C ALA A 151 14.30 -18.65 -26.26
N PRO A 152 14.62 -19.95 -26.16
CA PRO A 152 14.58 -20.64 -24.88
C PRO A 152 15.71 -20.12 -23.98
N LEU A 153 15.42 -19.96 -22.69
CA LEU A 153 16.43 -19.69 -21.66
C LEU A 153 16.19 -20.63 -20.48
N PRO A 154 17.17 -21.48 -20.10
CA PRO A 154 17.00 -22.41 -19.00
C PRO A 154 16.68 -21.72 -17.68
N LEU A 155 15.82 -22.34 -16.87
CA LEU A 155 15.58 -21.91 -15.50
C LEU A 155 16.82 -22.13 -14.62
N GLY A 156 17.04 -21.22 -13.67
CA GLY A 156 18.15 -21.26 -12.74
C GLY A 156 19.22 -20.23 -13.04
N GLN A 157 20.38 -20.41 -12.42
CA GLN A 157 21.52 -19.53 -12.61
C GLN A 157 22.06 -19.66 -14.04
N LEU A 158 22.13 -18.54 -14.76
CA LEU A 158 22.73 -18.49 -16.09
C LEU A 158 24.21 -18.84 -16.03
N ASP A 159 24.63 -19.83 -16.81
CA ASP A 159 26.04 -20.14 -16.96
C ASP A 159 26.72 -19.22 -17.99
N SER A 160 28.01 -19.44 -18.26
CA SER A 160 28.75 -18.62 -19.22
C SER A 160 28.21 -18.69 -20.66
N GLN A 161 27.66 -19.84 -21.06
CA GLN A 161 27.12 -20.08 -22.39
C GLN A 161 25.73 -19.44 -22.53
N ASP A 162 24.89 -19.55 -21.50
CA ASP A 162 23.58 -18.90 -21.44
C ASP A 162 23.73 -17.37 -21.52
N SER A 163 24.61 -16.80 -20.68
CA SER A 163 24.93 -15.37 -20.71
C SER A 163 25.49 -14.93 -22.07
N ALA A 164 26.35 -15.73 -22.71
CA ALA A 164 26.88 -15.40 -24.04
C ALA A 164 25.78 -15.40 -25.12
N THR A 165 24.86 -16.37 -25.04
CA THR A 165 23.72 -16.46 -25.95
C THR A 165 22.79 -15.26 -25.77
N LEU A 166 22.46 -14.92 -24.52
CA LEU A 166 21.63 -13.75 -24.19
C LEU A 166 22.27 -12.46 -24.71
N ARG A 167 23.56 -12.21 -24.48
CA ARG A 167 24.27 -11.05 -25.05
C ARG A 167 24.24 -11.02 -26.58
N SER A 168 24.35 -12.17 -27.23
CA SER A 168 24.27 -12.27 -28.68
C SER A 168 22.89 -11.83 -29.19
N LEU A 169 21.82 -12.31 -28.55
CA LEU A 169 20.44 -11.93 -28.84
C LEU A 169 20.18 -10.44 -28.58
N LEU A 170 20.62 -9.92 -27.44
CA LEU A 170 20.46 -8.51 -27.07
C LEU A 170 21.20 -7.55 -28.02
N SER A 171 22.34 -7.98 -28.57
CA SER A 171 23.10 -7.22 -29.58
C SER A 171 22.58 -7.38 -31.02
N GLY A 172 21.47 -8.10 -31.20
CA GLY A 172 20.85 -8.40 -32.48
C GLY A 172 21.57 -9.47 -33.30
N LYS A 173 22.71 -10.01 -32.85
CA LYS A 173 23.47 -11.03 -33.58
C LYS A 173 22.92 -12.42 -33.27
N ALA A 174 22.04 -12.96 -34.13
CA ALA A 174 21.62 -14.35 -33.99
C ALA A 174 22.78 -15.32 -34.32
N PRO A 175 22.93 -16.46 -33.60
CA PRO A 175 23.75 -17.57 -34.06
C PRO A 175 23.01 -18.31 -35.19
N GLY A 176 23.48 -18.12 -36.42
CA GLY A 176 23.41 -19.18 -37.43
C GLY A 176 22.14 -19.36 -38.27
N GLU A 177 21.44 -18.31 -38.73
CA GLU A 177 20.62 -18.44 -39.95
C GLU A 177 20.32 -17.08 -40.64
N SER A 178 20.52 -17.07 -41.96
CA SER A 178 20.51 -15.91 -42.84
C SER A 178 19.18 -15.79 -43.61
N ASN A 179 18.05 -15.71 -42.90
CA ASN A 179 16.74 -15.61 -43.53
C ASN A 179 16.27 -14.15 -43.59
N GLY A 180 17.03 -13.30 -44.30
CA GLY A 180 16.57 -12.07 -44.97
C GLY A 180 15.88 -10.93 -44.17
N HIS A 181 15.49 -11.13 -42.92
CA HIS A 181 14.94 -10.11 -42.03
C HIS A 181 16.06 -9.61 -41.13
N GLY A 182 16.43 -8.35 -41.33
CA GLY A 182 17.61 -7.74 -40.70
C GLY A 182 17.54 -7.71 -39.17
N LEU A 183 18.73 -7.84 -38.57
CA LEU A 183 19.10 -7.56 -37.19
C LEU A 183 18.15 -6.57 -36.47
N LEU A 184 17.58 -6.97 -35.33
CA LEU A 184 16.84 -6.09 -34.41
C LEU A 184 17.77 -4.91 -34.06
N LYS A 185 17.57 -3.75 -34.70
CA LYS A 185 18.28 -2.51 -34.37
C LYS A 185 17.41 -1.77 -33.35
N GLY A 186 17.85 -1.75 -32.10
CA GLY A 186 17.12 -1.15 -30.98
C GLY A 186 15.95 -2.04 -30.56
N LEU A 187 16.15 -2.82 -29.50
CA LEU A 187 15.05 -3.60 -28.91
C LEU A 187 14.09 -2.63 -28.22
N THR A 188 12.79 -2.78 -28.50
CA THR A 188 11.72 -2.09 -27.79
C THR A 188 11.53 -2.67 -26.40
N GLY A 189 11.57 -4.01 -26.30
CA GLY A 189 11.39 -4.69 -25.02
C GLY A 189 11.91 -6.14 -25.03
N VAL A 190 12.23 -6.62 -23.84
CA VAL A 190 12.54 -8.02 -23.55
C VAL A 190 11.47 -8.56 -22.63
N VAL A 191 10.80 -9.64 -23.05
CA VAL A 191 9.72 -10.27 -22.30
C VAL A 191 10.18 -11.63 -21.81
N VAL A 192 10.23 -11.79 -20.49
CA VAL A 192 10.51 -13.07 -19.84
C VAL A 192 9.19 -13.74 -19.52
N VAL A 193 8.92 -14.91 -20.10
CA VAL A 193 7.68 -15.66 -19.88
C VAL A 193 7.98 -16.87 -19.00
N THR A 194 7.34 -16.91 -17.83
CA THR A 194 7.48 -18.04 -16.91
C THR A 194 6.78 -19.29 -17.45
N ALA A 195 7.28 -20.46 -17.01
CA ALA A 195 6.70 -21.73 -17.41
C ALA A 195 5.29 -21.90 -16.80
N PRO A 196 4.41 -22.70 -17.42
CA PRO A 196 3.18 -23.14 -16.77
C PRO A 196 3.51 -23.88 -15.45
N PRO A 197 2.56 -23.91 -14.50
CA PRO A 197 2.71 -24.70 -13.27
C PRO A 197 3.05 -26.15 -13.65
N ALA A 198 4.04 -26.71 -12.99
CA ALA A 198 4.39 -28.12 -13.17
C ALA A 198 3.77 -28.95 -12.05
N ASP A 199 3.47 -30.22 -12.33
CA ASP A 199 3.00 -31.18 -11.32
C ASP A 199 4.09 -31.59 -10.29
N ASP A 200 5.27 -30.95 -10.32
CA ASP A 200 6.41 -31.29 -9.45
C ASP A 200 6.28 -30.63 -8.07
N THR A 201 6.79 -31.32 -7.05
CA THR A 201 6.57 -31.00 -5.63
C THR A 201 7.58 -30.01 -5.02
N ASP A 202 8.55 -29.52 -5.78
CA ASP A 202 9.62 -28.62 -5.26
C ASP A 202 9.43 -27.16 -5.70
N GLU A 203 8.27 -26.58 -5.35
CA GLU A 203 7.91 -25.18 -5.63
C GLU A 203 8.98 -24.18 -5.14
N LEU A 204 9.59 -24.48 -3.99
CA LEU A 204 10.63 -23.64 -3.37
C LEU A 204 11.88 -23.56 -4.24
N ARG A 205 12.35 -24.70 -4.76
CA ARG A 205 13.50 -24.74 -5.65
C ARG A 205 13.21 -24.02 -6.95
N ARG A 206 12.03 -24.23 -7.55
CA ARG A 206 11.64 -23.51 -8.77
C ARG A 206 11.57 -22.01 -8.55
N GLY A 207 11.01 -21.56 -7.43
CA GLY A 207 11.00 -20.14 -7.08
C GLY A 207 12.39 -19.53 -6.98
N ARG A 208 13.34 -20.24 -6.38
CA ARG A 208 14.76 -19.85 -6.37
C ARG A 208 15.36 -19.80 -7.78
N ASP A 209 15.04 -20.78 -8.62
CA ASP A 209 15.57 -20.87 -9.97
C ASP A 209 15.04 -19.73 -10.87
N TYR A 210 13.76 -19.37 -10.76
CA TYR A 210 13.19 -18.18 -11.42
C TYR A 210 13.87 -16.88 -10.98
N VAL A 211 14.05 -16.68 -9.66
CA VAL A 211 14.75 -15.51 -9.12
C VAL A 211 16.18 -15.44 -9.65
N SER A 212 16.90 -16.57 -9.67
CA SER A 212 18.29 -16.62 -10.13
C SER A 212 18.41 -16.31 -11.62
N GLN A 213 17.46 -16.81 -12.44
CA GLN A 213 17.39 -16.52 -13.87
C GLN A 213 17.15 -15.03 -14.11
N LEU A 214 16.14 -14.45 -13.45
CA LEU A 214 15.76 -13.05 -13.65
C LEU A 214 16.86 -12.08 -13.21
N VAL A 215 17.59 -12.38 -12.12
CA VAL A 215 18.80 -11.62 -11.73
C VAL A 215 19.86 -11.66 -12.83
N GLY A 216 20.09 -12.82 -13.45
CA GLY A 216 21.02 -12.96 -14.57
C GLY A 216 20.61 -12.12 -15.78
N ILE A 217 19.33 -12.16 -16.15
CA ILE A 217 18.77 -11.38 -17.27
C ILE A 217 18.91 -9.88 -16.99
N ALA A 218 18.46 -9.42 -15.81
CA ALA A 218 18.50 -8.00 -15.45
C ALA A 218 19.93 -7.44 -15.46
N ARG A 219 20.92 -8.24 -15.02
CA ARG A 219 22.33 -7.86 -15.08
C ARG A 219 22.82 -7.66 -16.51
N GLU A 220 22.54 -8.60 -17.41
CA GLU A 220 22.97 -8.48 -18.81
C GLU A 220 22.29 -7.29 -19.50
N LEU A 221 21.03 -6.98 -19.15
CA LEU A 221 20.31 -5.80 -19.64
C LEU A 221 20.92 -4.50 -19.12
N ALA A 222 21.24 -4.42 -17.82
CA ALA A 222 21.84 -3.24 -17.20
C ALA A 222 23.25 -2.92 -17.73
N GLU A 223 23.96 -3.91 -18.26
CA GLU A 223 25.30 -3.75 -18.87
C GLU A 223 25.23 -3.36 -20.37
N LEU A 224 24.03 -3.22 -20.96
CA LEU A 224 23.89 -2.85 -22.38
C LEU A 224 24.29 -1.40 -22.65
N PRO A 225 25.07 -1.13 -23.72
CA PRO A 225 25.37 0.23 -24.14
C PRO A 225 24.22 0.84 -24.95
N GLY A 226 23.86 2.10 -24.67
CA GLY A 226 22.90 2.87 -25.46
C GLY A 226 21.48 2.87 -24.89
N GLU A 227 20.47 2.88 -25.75
CA GLU A 227 19.07 2.74 -25.35
C GLU A 227 18.81 1.30 -24.88
N VAL A 228 18.31 1.17 -23.65
CA VAL A 228 18.08 -0.12 -23.01
C VAL A 228 16.60 -0.50 -23.20
N PRO A 229 16.30 -1.74 -23.65
CA PRO A 229 14.92 -2.17 -23.81
C PRO A 229 14.21 -2.28 -22.45
N ARG A 230 12.90 -2.03 -22.46
CA ARG A 230 12.05 -2.26 -21.30
C ARG A 230 12.02 -3.75 -20.94
N LEU A 231 12.14 -4.07 -19.65
CA LEU A 231 12.03 -5.44 -19.15
C LEU A 231 10.58 -5.73 -18.76
N PHE A 232 9.99 -6.76 -19.37
CA PHE A 232 8.69 -7.29 -18.99
C PHE A 232 8.84 -8.69 -18.42
N LEU A 233 8.15 -8.98 -17.32
CA LEU A 233 8.03 -10.31 -16.75
C LEU A 233 6.56 -10.73 -16.81
N VAL A 234 6.28 -11.82 -17.52
CA VAL A 234 4.96 -12.43 -17.57
C VAL A 234 4.93 -13.59 -16.59
N THR A 235 4.14 -13.44 -15.51
CA THR A 235 3.88 -14.49 -14.51
C THR A 235 2.49 -15.09 -14.69
N ARG A 236 2.24 -16.26 -14.10
CA ARG A 236 0.97 -17.01 -14.22
C ARG A 236 0.37 -17.25 -12.84
N ASN A 237 -0.74 -16.59 -12.57
CA ASN A 237 -1.46 -16.62 -11.30
C ASN A 237 -0.54 -16.42 -10.08
N ALA A 238 0.53 -15.63 -10.20
CA ALA A 238 1.49 -15.39 -9.12
C ALA A 238 0.93 -14.43 -8.06
N ALA A 239 -0.01 -13.56 -8.44
CA ALA A 239 -0.72 -12.66 -7.54
C ALA A 239 -2.14 -13.15 -7.27
N THR A 240 -2.63 -12.91 -6.05
CA THR A 240 -4.05 -13.02 -5.71
C THR A 240 -4.75 -11.71 -6.07
N VAL A 241 -5.40 -11.67 -7.24
CA VAL A 241 -6.12 -10.48 -7.73
C VAL A 241 -7.56 -10.47 -7.21
N ARG A 242 -8.15 -11.66 -7.09
CA ARG A 242 -9.49 -11.91 -6.52
C ARG A 242 -9.36 -12.76 -5.25
N ASP A 243 -10.30 -12.63 -4.33
CA ASP A 243 -10.25 -13.27 -3.00
C ASP A 243 -10.28 -14.81 -3.05
N ASP A 244 -10.77 -15.39 -4.14
CA ASP A 244 -10.89 -16.84 -4.35
C ASP A 244 -9.69 -17.48 -5.06
N GLU A 245 -8.68 -16.68 -5.42
CA GLU A 245 -7.50 -17.16 -6.12
C GLU A 245 -6.46 -17.78 -5.18
N LEU A 246 -5.81 -18.85 -5.66
CA LEU A 246 -4.59 -19.38 -5.05
C LEU A 246 -3.38 -18.88 -5.82
N ALA A 247 -2.47 -18.20 -5.13
CA ALA A 247 -1.22 -17.75 -5.73
C ALA A 247 -0.30 -18.92 -6.08
N ASN A 248 0.27 -18.86 -7.28
CA ASN A 248 1.36 -19.71 -7.71
C ASN A 248 2.66 -19.31 -6.99
N LEU A 249 3.01 -20.08 -5.96
CA LEU A 249 4.13 -19.79 -5.07
C LEU A 249 5.50 -19.91 -5.77
N GLU A 250 5.60 -20.67 -6.87
CA GLU A 250 6.82 -20.73 -7.67
C GLU A 250 7.20 -19.36 -8.25
N GLN A 251 6.22 -18.48 -8.47
CA GLN A 251 6.40 -17.22 -9.18
C GLN A 251 6.12 -15.99 -8.32
N ALA A 252 5.44 -16.16 -7.18
CA ALA A 252 5.05 -15.07 -6.27
C ALA A 252 6.25 -14.22 -5.79
N GLY A 253 7.42 -14.86 -5.57
CA GLY A 253 8.64 -14.18 -5.13
C GLY A 253 9.22 -13.20 -6.15
N LEU A 254 8.89 -13.34 -7.45
CA LEU A 254 9.43 -12.48 -8.51
C LEU A 254 8.93 -11.05 -8.41
N ARG A 255 7.76 -10.83 -7.82
CA ARG A 255 7.21 -9.49 -7.58
C ARG A 255 8.16 -8.61 -6.78
N GLY A 256 8.73 -9.15 -5.71
CA GLY A 256 9.70 -8.42 -4.89
C GLY A 256 10.97 -8.07 -5.69
N LEU A 257 11.44 -9.00 -6.53
CA LEU A 257 12.62 -8.78 -7.36
C LEU A 257 12.36 -7.71 -8.45
N MET A 258 11.20 -7.71 -9.10
CA MET A 258 10.85 -6.70 -10.11
C MET A 258 10.88 -5.28 -9.52
N ARG A 259 10.34 -5.07 -8.32
CA ARG A 259 10.43 -3.78 -7.60
C ARG A 259 11.87 -3.34 -7.32
N VAL A 260 12.73 -4.29 -6.96
CA VAL A 260 14.15 -4.01 -6.69
C VAL A 260 14.87 -3.66 -7.98
N ILE A 261 14.64 -4.41 -9.06
CA ILE A 261 15.22 -4.11 -10.38
C ILE A 261 14.81 -2.71 -10.84
N ASP A 262 13.53 -2.36 -10.73
CA ASP A 262 13.06 -1.03 -11.14
C ASP A 262 13.65 0.09 -10.26
N SER A 263 13.83 -0.16 -8.97
CA SER A 263 14.48 0.81 -8.06
C SER A 263 15.98 0.99 -8.32
N GLU A 264 16.71 -0.10 -8.63
CA GLU A 264 18.15 -0.07 -8.90
C GLU A 264 18.48 0.37 -10.32
N TYR A 265 17.65 -0.01 -11.30
CA TYR A 265 17.80 0.29 -12.72
C TYR A 265 16.50 0.86 -13.32
N PRO A 266 16.08 2.09 -12.97
CA PRO A 266 14.80 2.67 -13.44
C PRO A 266 14.66 2.79 -14.96
N HIS A 267 15.79 2.81 -15.67
CA HIS A 267 15.82 2.84 -17.13
C HIS A 267 15.40 1.52 -17.79
N LEU A 268 15.31 0.42 -17.03
CA LEU A 268 14.73 -0.84 -17.50
C LEU A 268 13.19 -0.81 -17.47
N SER A 269 12.58 0.14 -16.75
CA SER A 269 11.12 0.26 -16.56
C SER A 269 10.46 -1.10 -16.31
N ALA A 270 10.98 -1.82 -15.31
CA ALA A 270 10.73 -3.23 -15.13
C ALA A 270 9.25 -3.46 -14.78
N THR A 271 8.54 -4.21 -15.61
CA THR A 271 7.07 -4.34 -15.55
C THR A 271 6.65 -5.79 -15.40
N GLN A 272 5.87 -6.09 -14.36
CA GLN A 272 5.25 -7.38 -14.15
C GLN A 272 3.83 -7.42 -14.71
N ILE A 273 3.52 -8.47 -15.47
CA ILE A 273 2.20 -8.76 -16.01
C ILE A 273 1.80 -10.17 -15.55
N ASP A 274 0.86 -10.27 -14.61
CA ASP A 274 0.38 -11.56 -14.12
C ASP A 274 -0.86 -12.02 -14.89
N VAL A 275 -0.82 -13.21 -15.49
CA VAL A 275 -1.91 -13.72 -16.34
C VAL A 275 -2.59 -14.93 -15.75
N ASP A 276 -3.84 -15.15 -16.13
CA ASP A 276 -4.54 -16.42 -15.91
C ASP A 276 -4.50 -17.32 -17.16
N GLU A 277 -5.06 -18.52 -17.07
CA GLU A 277 -5.14 -19.47 -18.19
C GLU A 277 -6.02 -18.99 -19.36
N HIS A 278 -6.92 -18.03 -19.10
CA HIS A 278 -7.87 -17.49 -20.07
C HIS A 278 -7.34 -16.28 -20.83
N THR A 279 -6.22 -15.72 -20.40
CA THR A 279 -5.63 -14.52 -20.98
C THR A 279 -5.18 -14.79 -22.42
N ASP A 280 -5.66 -13.95 -23.35
CA ASP A 280 -5.30 -14.05 -24.76
C ASP A 280 -3.96 -13.36 -25.05
N ALA A 281 -3.17 -13.94 -25.94
CA ALA A 281 -1.90 -13.39 -26.38
C ALA A 281 -2.07 -12.02 -27.05
N ALA A 282 -3.22 -11.76 -27.69
CA ALA A 282 -3.54 -10.45 -28.26
C ALA A 282 -3.77 -9.37 -27.17
N GLN A 283 -4.23 -9.74 -25.97
CA GLN A 283 -4.32 -8.80 -24.85
C GLN A 283 -2.93 -8.42 -24.35
N LEU A 284 -2.04 -9.40 -24.22
CA LEU A 284 -0.64 -9.17 -23.87
C LEU A 284 0.08 -8.30 -24.90
N SER A 285 -0.06 -8.61 -26.20
CA SER A 285 0.53 -7.80 -27.29
C SER A 285 0.11 -6.32 -27.20
N ARG A 286 -1.19 -6.08 -26.99
CA ARG A 286 -1.74 -4.73 -26.80
C ARG A 286 -1.16 -4.05 -25.57
N GLN A 287 -1.04 -4.74 -24.44
CA GLN A 287 -0.45 -4.16 -23.22
C GLN A 287 1.03 -3.82 -23.41
N LEU A 288 1.82 -4.71 -23.97
CA LEU A 288 3.25 -4.47 -24.24
C LEU A 288 3.45 -3.21 -25.10
N SER A 289 2.55 -2.99 -26.05
CA SER A 289 2.58 -1.84 -26.97
C SER A 289 1.83 -0.60 -26.45
N SER A 290 1.22 -0.67 -25.26
CA SER A 290 0.30 0.39 -24.77
C SER A 290 1.00 1.66 -24.32
N GLY A 291 2.28 1.58 -23.96
CA GLY A 291 2.98 2.67 -23.30
C GLY A 291 2.50 2.95 -21.87
N SER A 292 1.72 2.05 -21.26
CA SER A 292 1.31 2.18 -19.86
C SER A 292 2.52 2.32 -18.94
N GLU A 293 2.44 3.25 -17.99
CA GLU A 293 3.43 3.48 -16.94
C GLU A 293 3.23 2.55 -15.73
N GLU A 294 2.14 1.77 -15.69
CA GLU A 294 1.88 0.81 -14.63
C GLU A 294 2.94 -0.33 -14.69
N ASP A 295 3.61 -0.54 -13.56
CA ASP A 295 4.71 -1.51 -13.38
C ASP A 295 4.24 -2.85 -12.83
N GLU A 296 3.07 -2.89 -12.17
CA GLU A 296 2.42 -4.09 -11.67
C GLU A 296 0.98 -4.21 -12.18
N THR A 297 0.75 -5.22 -12.99
CA THR A 297 -0.53 -5.43 -13.67
C THR A 297 -0.93 -6.90 -13.70
N ALA A 298 -2.21 -7.15 -13.93
CA ALA A 298 -2.72 -8.50 -14.11
C ALA A 298 -3.86 -8.56 -15.13
N TRP A 299 -4.01 -9.70 -15.79
CA TRP A 299 -5.19 -10.05 -16.57
C TRP A 299 -5.96 -11.16 -15.87
N ARG A 300 -7.28 -10.98 -15.72
CA ARG A 300 -8.20 -11.98 -15.17
C ARG A 300 -9.48 -12.04 -15.99
N SER A 301 -9.72 -13.17 -16.63
CA SER A 301 -10.93 -13.40 -17.46
C SER A 301 -11.15 -12.32 -18.52
N GLY A 302 -10.05 -11.70 -18.98
CA GLY A 302 -10.04 -10.64 -19.97
C GLY A 302 -10.21 -9.21 -19.44
N ASP A 303 -10.29 -9.02 -18.12
CA ASP A 303 -10.21 -7.71 -17.48
C ASP A 303 -8.75 -7.37 -17.12
N TRP A 304 -8.34 -6.13 -17.36
CA TRP A 304 -7.02 -5.63 -16.98
C TRP A 304 -7.08 -5.00 -15.61
N HIS A 305 -6.14 -5.34 -14.74
CA HIS A 305 -6.05 -4.85 -13.38
C HIS A 305 -4.69 -4.16 -13.13
N THR A 306 -4.71 -3.12 -12.32
CA THR A 306 -3.52 -2.43 -11.80
C THR A 306 -3.42 -2.62 -10.29
N ALA A 307 -2.22 -2.51 -9.73
CA ALA A 307 -1.94 -2.77 -8.30
C ALA A 307 -1.49 -1.53 -7.50
N PRO A 308 -2.28 -0.43 -7.44
CA PRO A 308 -1.88 0.76 -6.70
C PRO A 308 -1.70 0.49 -5.19
N LEU A 309 -0.66 1.09 -4.61
CA LEU A 309 -0.51 1.18 -3.16
C LEU A 309 -1.50 2.22 -2.61
N ARG A 310 -2.36 1.81 -1.68
CA ARG A 310 -3.36 2.68 -1.05
C ARG A 310 -3.20 2.67 0.47
N SER A 311 -3.68 3.73 1.12
CA SER A 311 -3.89 3.69 2.57
C SER A 311 -4.94 2.62 2.87
N GLY A 312 -4.59 1.69 3.76
CA GLY A 312 -5.37 0.49 4.04
C GLY A 312 -5.59 0.31 5.53
N PRO A 313 -6.35 1.21 6.20
CA PRO A 313 -6.76 0.97 7.58
C PRO A 313 -7.62 -0.30 7.64
N LEU A 314 -7.55 -1.01 8.77
CA LEU A 314 -8.20 -2.31 8.91
C LEU A 314 -9.72 -2.20 8.67
N ARG A 315 -10.21 -3.02 7.74
CA ARG A 315 -11.61 -3.07 7.32
C ARG A 315 -12.38 -4.07 8.18
N PRO A 316 -13.73 -3.94 8.29
CA PRO A 316 -14.55 -4.93 8.99
C PRO A 316 -14.35 -6.37 8.52
N ALA A 317 -14.06 -6.58 7.23
CA ALA A 317 -13.82 -7.89 6.63
C ALA A 317 -12.48 -8.53 7.02
N GLU A 318 -11.51 -7.73 7.48
CA GLU A 318 -10.17 -8.20 7.88
C GLU A 318 -10.12 -8.64 9.34
N ARG A 319 -11.27 -8.66 10.02
CA ARG A 319 -11.37 -9.12 11.40
C ARG A 319 -11.26 -10.62 11.47
N LEU A 320 -10.60 -11.10 12.52
CA LEU A 320 -10.61 -12.51 12.87
C LEU A 320 -12.01 -12.91 13.32
N THR A 321 -12.62 -13.82 12.59
CA THR A 321 -13.89 -14.45 12.95
C THR A 321 -13.63 -15.84 13.52
N THR A 322 -14.37 -16.22 14.55
CA THR A 322 -14.37 -17.57 15.08
C THR A 322 -15.79 -18.04 15.35
N ILE A 323 -15.97 -19.35 15.34
CA ILE A 323 -17.20 -19.98 15.83
C ILE A 323 -17.01 -20.16 17.35
N VAL A 324 -18.05 -19.84 18.12
CA VAL A 324 -18.09 -20.01 19.58
C VAL A 324 -19.12 -21.05 19.96
N ASP A 325 -18.79 -21.90 20.93
CA ASP A 325 -19.76 -22.77 21.61
C ASP A 325 -20.37 -22.01 22.79
N HIS A 326 -21.63 -21.60 22.68
CA HIS A 326 -22.31 -20.79 23.70
C HIS A 326 -22.40 -21.44 25.08
N GLU A 327 -22.22 -22.76 25.19
CA GLU A 327 -22.23 -23.47 26.49
C GLU A 327 -20.88 -23.39 27.21
N ARG A 328 -19.79 -23.08 26.49
CA ARG A 328 -18.41 -23.21 27.01
C ARG A 328 -17.60 -21.94 26.87
N ASP A 329 -17.73 -21.29 25.73
CA ASP A 329 -16.92 -20.15 25.33
C ASP A 329 -17.54 -18.83 25.80
N GLY A 330 -16.69 -17.83 26.00
CA GLY A 330 -17.14 -16.48 26.33
C GLY A 330 -17.55 -15.72 25.07
N MET A 331 -18.72 -15.09 25.11
CA MET A 331 -19.13 -14.11 24.11
C MET A 331 -19.80 -12.89 24.73
N ARG A 332 -19.73 -11.76 24.03
CA ARG A 332 -20.36 -10.51 24.43
C ARG A 332 -21.02 -9.84 23.23
N LEU A 333 -22.21 -9.30 23.43
CA LEU A 333 -22.84 -8.38 22.47
C LEU A 333 -22.32 -6.96 22.72
N GLN A 334 -21.87 -6.27 21.69
CA GLN A 334 -21.42 -4.88 21.78
C GLN A 334 -21.82 -4.09 20.54
N VAL A 335 -21.90 -2.77 20.67
CA VAL A 335 -22.01 -1.83 19.54
C VAL A 335 -20.61 -1.37 19.19
N ARG A 336 -20.14 -1.69 17.98
CA ARG A 336 -18.78 -1.30 17.53
C ARG A 336 -18.64 0.21 17.38
N THR A 337 -19.64 0.86 16.80
CA THR A 337 -19.66 2.31 16.56
C THR A 337 -20.82 2.91 17.36
N PRO A 338 -20.55 3.56 18.50
CA PRO A 338 -21.59 4.17 19.32
C PRO A 338 -22.53 5.07 18.49
N GLY A 339 -23.84 4.89 18.64
CA GLY A 339 -24.88 5.58 17.86
C GLY A 339 -25.29 4.90 16.54
N ASP A 340 -24.57 3.85 16.11
CA ASP A 340 -24.93 3.04 14.95
C ASP A 340 -25.34 1.63 15.38
N LEU A 341 -26.65 1.36 15.38
CA LEU A 341 -27.20 0.05 15.77
C LEU A 341 -26.88 -1.06 14.75
N GLU A 342 -26.55 -0.74 13.49
CA GLU A 342 -26.12 -1.74 12.52
C GLU A 342 -24.73 -2.29 12.84
N SER A 343 -23.99 -1.59 13.71
CA SER A 343 -22.70 -2.02 14.22
C SER A 343 -22.76 -2.95 15.44
N LEU A 344 -23.98 -3.36 15.84
CA LEU A 344 -24.20 -4.33 16.91
C LEU A 344 -23.68 -5.72 16.48
N GLU A 345 -22.78 -6.28 17.27
CA GLU A 345 -22.06 -7.51 16.92
C GLU A 345 -21.78 -8.37 18.15
N PHE A 346 -21.73 -9.69 17.94
CA PHE A 346 -21.16 -10.61 18.91
C PHE A 346 -19.65 -10.65 18.75
N ILE A 347 -18.93 -10.52 19.86
CA ILE A 347 -17.49 -10.76 19.93
C ILE A 347 -17.18 -11.95 20.85
N ALA A 348 -16.20 -12.73 20.44
CA ALA A 348 -15.62 -13.76 21.30
C ALA A 348 -14.75 -13.09 22.37
N VAL A 349 -14.87 -13.55 23.61
CA VAL A 349 -14.09 -13.05 24.75
C VAL A 349 -13.52 -14.22 25.54
N GLY A 350 -12.28 -14.09 26.00
CA GLY A 350 -11.70 -15.06 26.91
C GLY A 350 -12.43 -15.03 28.25
N ARG A 351 -12.82 -16.21 28.76
CA ARG A 351 -13.36 -16.31 30.13
C ARG A 351 -12.25 -16.06 31.14
N VAL A 352 -12.52 -15.18 32.10
CA VAL A 352 -11.57 -14.80 33.14
C VAL A 352 -12.00 -15.47 34.44
N ALA A 353 -11.09 -16.20 35.09
CA ALA A 353 -11.38 -16.80 36.39
C ALA A 353 -11.64 -15.70 37.43
N PRO A 354 -12.71 -15.81 38.24
CA PRO A 354 -13.06 -14.76 39.20
C PRO A 354 -11.97 -14.58 40.26
N GLY A 355 -11.66 -13.33 40.58
CA GLY A 355 -10.76 -12.95 41.66
C GLY A 355 -11.36 -13.13 43.05
N ALA A 356 -10.60 -12.70 44.07
CA ALA A 356 -11.07 -12.76 45.46
C ALA A 356 -12.29 -11.84 45.66
N GLY A 357 -13.43 -12.42 46.03
CA GLY A 357 -14.69 -11.69 46.22
C GLY A 357 -15.51 -11.47 44.94
N GLU A 358 -15.06 -12.01 43.81
CA GLU A 358 -15.79 -12.00 42.55
C GLU A 358 -16.46 -13.36 42.29
N ILE A 359 -17.47 -13.38 41.43
CA ILE A 359 -18.12 -14.59 40.94
C ILE A 359 -18.30 -14.48 39.42
N GLU A 360 -18.22 -15.61 38.73
CA GLU A 360 -18.67 -15.73 37.34
C GLU A 360 -20.09 -16.33 37.35
N VAL A 361 -21.01 -15.73 36.59
CA VAL A 361 -22.41 -16.16 36.54
C VAL A 361 -22.75 -16.56 35.12
N GLU A 362 -23.34 -17.74 34.96
CA GLU A 362 -23.95 -18.19 33.72
C GLU A 362 -25.28 -17.43 33.50
N VAL A 363 -25.26 -16.44 32.62
CA VAL A 363 -26.41 -15.57 32.35
C VAL A 363 -27.37 -16.28 31.40
N THR A 364 -28.58 -16.60 31.88
CA THR A 364 -29.65 -17.18 31.03
C THR A 364 -30.51 -16.13 30.34
N ALA A 365 -30.63 -14.94 30.92
CA ALA A 365 -31.35 -13.81 30.37
C ALA A 365 -30.82 -12.48 30.92
N SER A 366 -30.86 -11.42 30.11
CA SER A 366 -30.56 -10.05 30.51
C SER A 366 -31.64 -9.08 30.03
N SER A 367 -31.80 -7.97 30.75
CA SER A 367 -32.69 -6.87 30.37
C SER A 367 -32.04 -5.99 29.29
N VAL A 368 -32.87 -5.29 28.51
CA VAL A 368 -32.46 -4.12 27.70
C VAL A 368 -33.19 -2.91 28.25
N ASN A 369 -32.45 -1.99 28.84
CA ASN A 369 -32.97 -0.77 29.46
C ASN A 369 -32.76 0.43 28.54
N PHE A 370 -33.38 1.56 28.89
CA PHE A 370 -33.22 2.81 28.13
C PHE A 370 -31.77 3.31 28.10
N ALA A 371 -31.00 3.05 29.16
CA ALA A 371 -29.57 3.36 29.21
C ALA A 371 -28.72 2.49 28.25
N ASP A 372 -29.25 1.34 27.80
CA ASP A 372 -28.57 0.45 26.85
C ASP A 372 -28.83 0.86 25.38
N VAL A 373 -29.73 1.84 25.16
CA VAL A 373 -30.11 2.38 23.84
C VAL A 373 -29.50 3.77 23.59
N LEU A 374 -29.17 4.50 24.65
CA LEU A 374 -28.46 5.79 24.63
C LEU A 374 -26.95 5.57 24.45
#